data_AF-A0A2D6I3G0-F1
#
_entry.id   AF-A0A2D6I3G0-F1
#
_cell.length_a   1.000
_cell.length_b   1.000
_cell.length_c   1.000
_cell.angle_alpha   90.00
_cell.angle_beta   90.00
_cell.angle_gamma   90.00
#
_symmetry.space_group_name_H-M   'P 1'
#
loop_
_entity.id
_entity.type
_entity.pdbx_description
1 polymer ?
#
loop_
_entity_poly.entity_id
_entity_poly.type
_entity_poly.pdbx_seq_one_letter_code
_entity_poly.pdbx_strand_id
1 'polypeptide(L)'
;MRSEATSVAEYLNELPDDRRGDLEVVRESMLAAIPSGVVETMNWGMVSYEIPLERYPDTYNGQPLLVAALPNQKRHMAIYLHCIYAEPTIRQDFEDEYAASG
;
A
#
# COMPACT_ATOMS: atom_id res chain seq x y z
N MET A 1 -9.76 12.07 -2.42
CA MET A 1 -10.12 12.80 -1.20
C MET A 1 -9.32 12.14 -0.10
N ARG A 2 -8.65 12.91 0.75
CA ARG A 2 -7.90 12.32 1.87
C ARG A 2 -8.92 11.77 2.87
N SER A 3 -8.79 10.51 3.26
CA SER A 3 -9.58 9.94 4.36
C SER A 3 -8.95 10.37 5.69
N GLU A 4 -9.79 10.60 6.68
CA GLU A 4 -9.40 10.88 8.06
C GLU A 4 -9.47 9.62 8.94
N ALA A 5 -9.74 8.46 8.34
CA ALA A 5 -9.78 7.19 9.04
C ALA A 5 -8.46 6.90 9.75
N THR A 6 -8.57 6.43 10.98
CA THR A 6 -7.45 6.14 11.88
C THR A 6 -7.07 4.65 11.90
N SER A 7 -7.91 3.80 11.29
CA SER A 7 -7.67 2.37 11.16
C SER A 7 -8.09 1.86 9.77
N VAL A 8 -7.50 0.74 9.36
CA VAL A 8 -7.83 0.11 8.07
C VAL A 8 -9.30 -0.32 8.03
N ALA A 9 -9.83 -0.83 9.15
CA ALA A 9 -11.24 -1.20 9.24
C ALA A 9 -12.17 0.01 9.05
N GLU A 10 -11.86 1.15 9.67
CA GLU A 10 -12.60 2.40 9.47
C GLU A 10 -12.51 2.86 8.01
N TYR A 11 -11.30 2.83 7.43
CA TYR A 11 -11.08 3.21 6.04
C TYR A 11 -11.91 2.38 5.06
N LEU A 12 -11.91 1.05 5.23
CA LEU A 12 -12.70 0.13 4.40
C LEU A 12 -14.20 0.40 4.56
N ASN A 13 -14.67 0.66 5.79
CA ASN A 13 -16.07 0.95 6.07
C ASN A 13 -16.56 2.28 5.45
N GLU A 14 -15.66 3.24 5.19
CA GLU A 14 -15.99 4.48 4.47
C GLU A 14 -16.18 4.27 2.96
N LEU A 15 -15.67 3.17 2.40
CA LEU A 15 -15.76 2.90 0.97
C LEU A 15 -17.16 2.40 0.58
N PRO A 16 -17.65 2.81 -0.60
CA PRO A 16 -18.76 2.13 -1.27
C PRO A 16 -18.49 0.62 -1.44
N ASP A 17 -19.54 -0.20 -1.41
CA ASP A 17 -19.41 -1.67 -1.35
C ASP A 17 -18.60 -2.26 -2.52
N ASP A 18 -18.77 -1.72 -3.73
CA ASP A 18 -18.01 -2.13 -4.92
C ASP A 18 -16.50 -1.89 -4.73
N ARG A 19 -16.13 -0.69 -4.26
CA ARG A 19 -14.73 -0.32 -4.05
C ARG A 19 -14.13 -1.01 -2.84
N ARG A 20 -14.92 -1.28 -1.80
CA ARG A 20 -14.48 -2.05 -0.64
C ARG A 20 -14.08 -3.45 -1.05
N GLY A 21 -14.94 -4.16 -1.78
CA GLY A 21 -14.68 -5.54 -2.22
C GLY A 21 -13.41 -5.64 -3.06
N ASP A 22 -13.26 -4.78 -4.06
CA ASP A 22 -12.06 -4.75 -4.90
C ASP A 22 -10.79 -4.45 -4.10
N LEU A 23 -10.84 -3.47 -3.18
CA LEU A 23 -9.68 -3.08 -2.39
C LEU A 23 -9.30 -4.14 -1.35
N GLU A 24 -10.27 -4.87 -0.79
CA GLU A 24 -10.04 -6.01 0.11
C GLU A 24 -9.29 -7.14 -0.58
N VAL A 25 -9.66 -7.50 -1.82
CA VAL A 25 -8.98 -8.55 -2.59
C VAL A 25 -7.51 -8.19 -2.84
N VAL A 26 -7.24 -6.95 -3.23
CA VAL A 26 -5.86 -6.48 -3.45
C VAL A 26 -5.09 -6.42 -2.12
N ARG A 27 -5.72 -5.93 -1.05
CA ARG A 27 -5.14 -5.88 0.29
C ARG A 27 -4.70 -7.25 0.78
N GLU A 28 -5.53 -8.28 0.62
CA GLU A 28 -5.19 -9.66 0.99
C GLU A 28 -3.96 -10.17 0.23
N SER A 29 -3.88 -9.89 -1.07
CA SER A 29 -2.74 -10.25 -1.91
C SER A 29 -1.46 -9.55 -1.43
N MET A 30 -1.54 -8.28 -1.05
CA MET A 30 -0.42 -7.54 -0.48
C MET A 30 0.02 -8.10 0.87
N LEU A 31 -0.92 -8.36 1.79
CA LEU A 31 -0.62 -8.94 3.10
C LEU A 31 0.09 -10.30 2.99
N ALA A 32 -0.27 -11.10 2.00
CA ALA A 32 0.39 -12.38 1.74
C ALA A 32 1.82 -12.23 1.17
N ALA A 33 2.10 -11.15 0.45
CA ALA A 33 3.37 -10.91 -0.21
C ALA A 33 4.38 -10.10 0.64
N ILE A 34 3.90 -9.35 1.64
CA ILE A 34 4.73 -8.44 2.40
C ILE A 34 5.70 -9.19 3.34
N PRO A 35 7.00 -8.82 3.37
CA PRO A 35 7.99 -9.49 4.20
C PRO A 35 7.82 -9.16 5.69
N SER A 36 8.35 -10.04 6.54
CA SER A 36 8.38 -9.82 7.99
C SER A 36 9.06 -8.49 8.36
N GLY A 37 8.45 -7.74 9.27
CA GLY A 37 8.97 -6.46 9.74
C GLY A 37 8.43 -5.24 9.01
N VAL A 38 7.60 -5.44 7.99
CA VAL A 38 6.71 -4.42 7.43
C VAL A 38 5.34 -4.59 8.09
N VAL A 39 4.69 -3.48 8.44
CA VAL A 39 3.38 -3.46 9.10
C VAL A 39 2.35 -2.75 8.23
N GLU A 40 1.10 -3.18 8.34
CA GLU A 40 -0.04 -2.46 7.76
C GLU A 40 -0.56 -1.42 8.76
N THR A 41 -0.73 -0.20 8.30
CA THR A 41 -1.25 0.92 9.10
C THR A 41 -2.07 1.88 8.25
N MET A 42 -2.73 2.84 8.91
CA MET A 42 -3.26 4.04 8.26
C MET A 42 -2.25 5.17 8.36
N ASN A 43 -1.78 5.64 7.21
CA ASN A 43 -0.93 6.83 7.14
C ASN A 43 -1.25 7.64 5.89
N TRP A 44 -1.08 8.96 5.98
CA TRP A 44 -1.35 9.92 4.89
C TRP A 44 -2.74 9.78 4.22
N GLY A 45 -3.72 9.23 4.95
CA GLY A 45 -5.09 9.00 4.46
C GLY A 45 -5.26 7.79 3.53
N MET A 46 -4.34 6.82 3.60
CA MET A 46 -4.37 5.58 2.83
C MET A 46 -3.89 4.38 3.67
N VAL A 47 -4.34 3.18 3.29
CA VAL A 47 -3.74 1.94 3.80
C VAL A 47 -2.28 1.91 3.32
N SER A 48 -1.37 1.84 4.28
CA SER A 48 0.07 1.95 4.07
C SER A 48 0.77 0.74 4.65
N TYR A 49 1.78 0.26 3.93
CA TYR A 49 2.67 -0.80 4.35
C TYR A 49 4.04 -0.21 4.54
N GLU A 50 4.52 -0.21 5.78
CA GLU A 50 5.71 0.54 6.16
C GLU A 50 6.61 -0.23 7.12
N ILE A 51 7.89 0.16 7.16
CA ILE A 51 8.82 -0.28 8.19
C ILE A 51 8.63 0.68 9.38
N PRO A 52 8.15 0.20 10.54
CA PRO A 52 7.81 1.06 11.65
C PRO A 52 9.06 1.51 12.40
N LEU A 53 8.99 2.65 13.10
CA LEU A 53 10.14 3.23 13.79
C LEU A 53 10.67 2.34 14.93
N GLU A 54 9.83 1.49 15.52
CA GLU A 54 10.26 0.48 16.49
C GLU A 54 11.28 -0.49 15.89
N ARG A 55 11.23 -0.72 14.57
CA ARG A 55 12.18 -1.57 13.85
C ARG A 55 13.31 -0.77 13.22
N TYR A 56 13.04 0.43 12.73
CA TYR A 56 14.04 1.28 12.10
C TYR A 56 13.88 2.74 12.58
N PRO A 57 14.48 3.10 13.74
CA PRO A 57 14.21 4.37 14.39
C PRO A 57 14.92 5.58 13.76
N ASP A 58 16.03 5.35 13.05
CA ASP A 58 16.87 6.42 12.50
C ASP A 58 16.56 6.67 11.02
N THR A 59 15.45 7.37 10.76
CA THR A 59 15.07 7.83 9.42
C THR A 59 15.38 9.31 9.25
N TYR A 60 15.65 9.72 8.00
CA TYR A 60 16.08 11.10 7.69
C TYR A 60 15.11 12.20 8.12
N ASN A 61 13.83 11.86 8.35
CA ASN A 61 12.76 12.78 8.74
C ASN A 61 11.97 12.31 9.98
N GLY A 62 12.42 11.26 10.67
CA GLY A 62 11.73 10.70 11.84
C GLY A 62 10.34 10.12 11.53
N GLN A 63 10.06 9.74 10.28
CA GLN A 63 8.83 9.04 9.88
C GLN A 63 9.14 7.57 9.52
N PRO A 64 8.15 6.66 9.62
CA PRO A 64 8.26 5.30 9.06
C PRO A 64 8.62 5.29 7.57
N LEU A 65 9.27 4.22 7.11
CA LEU A 65 9.63 4.06 5.69
C LEU A 65 8.49 3.37 4.93
N LEU A 66 7.83 4.10 4.04
CA LEU A 66 6.77 3.56 3.19
C LEU A 66 7.33 2.58 2.16
N VAL A 67 6.81 1.35 2.14
CA VAL A 67 7.16 0.30 1.18
C VAL A 67 6.13 0.25 0.06
N ALA A 68 4.85 0.24 0.42
CA ALA A 68 3.75 0.24 -0.53
C ALA A 68 2.48 0.86 0.08
N ALA A 69 1.50 1.23 -0.75
CA ALA A 69 0.22 1.75 -0.27
C ALA A 69 -0.95 1.46 -1.22
N LEU A 70 -2.16 1.46 -0.67
CA LEU A 70 -3.42 1.25 -1.37
C LEU A 70 -4.37 2.45 -1.24
N PRO A 71 -4.12 3.54 -1.98
CA PRO A 71 -5.00 4.71 -1.95
C PRO A 71 -6.27 4.53 -2.80
N ASN A 72 -7.39 4.91 -2.21
CA ASN A 72 -8.67 5.09 -2.88
C ASN A 72 -8.84 6.52 -3.44
N GLN A 73 -8.58 6.73 -4.73
CA GLN A 73 -8.72 8.03 -5.38
C GLN A 73 -10.13 8.26 -5.93
N LYS A 74 -10.51 9.51 -6.20
CA LYS A 74 -11.87 9.86 -6.65
C LYS A 74 -12.34 9.07 -7.88
N ARG A 75 -11.43 8.75 -8.81
CA ARG A 75 -11.75 8.11 -10.09
C ARG A 75 -11.17 6.71 -10.28
N HIS A 76 -10.27 6.28 -9.41
CA HIS A 76 -9.59 4.99 -9.52
C HIS A 76 -9.09 4.55 -8.14
N MET A 77 -8.73 3.28 -8.01
CA MET A 77 -7.88 2.77 -6.93
C MET A 77 -6.48 2.56 -7.51
N ALA A 78 -5.45 2.75 -6.70
CA ALA A 78 -4.08 2.56 -7.15
C ALA A 78 -3.31 1.68 -6.16
N ILE A 79 -2.21 1.12 -6.66
CA ILE A 79 -1.18 0.48 -5.87
C ILE A 79 0.07 1.34 -6.04
N TYR A 80 0.62 1.84 -4.93
CA TYR A 80 1.90 2.53 -4.93
C TYR A 80 2.97 1.57 -4.46
N LEU A 81 3.97 1.28 -5.30
CA LEU A 81 5.12 0.43 -4.98
C LEU A 81 6.37 1.30 -4.90
N HIS A 82 6.77 1.72 -3.68
CA HIS A 82 7.84 2.71 -3.50
C HIS A 82 9.25 2.11 -3.62
N CYS A 83 9.42 0.80 -3.46
CA CYS A 83 10.74 0.18 -3.54
C CYS A 83 11.05 -0.44 -4.91
N ILE A 84 10.04 -0.63 -5.76
CA ILE A 84 10.21 -1.42 -6.99
C ILE A 84 11.20 -0.79 -7.98
N TYR A 85 11.23 0.55 -8.06
CA TYR A 85 12.14 1.25 -8.97
C TYR A 85 13.61 1.17 -8.54
N ALA A 86 13.90 0.77 -7.30
CA ALA A 86 15.27 0.63 -6.81
C ALA A 86 15.96 -0.63 -7.37
N GLU A 87 15.19 -1.58 -7.90
CA GLU A 87 15.72 -2.74 -8.64
C GLU A 87 15.13 -2.76 -10.06
N PRO A 88 15.87 -2.25 -11.07
CA PRO A 88 15.49 -2.31 -12.47
C PRO A 88 14.97 -3.66 -12.96
N THR A 89 15.55 -4.78 -12.51
CA THR A 89 15.13 -6.12 -12.96
C THR A 89 13.73 -6.45 -12.47
N ILE A 90 13.49 -6.29 -11.16
CA ILE A 90 12.18 -6.56 -10.54
C ILE A 90 11.12 -5.65 -11.15
N ARG A 91 11.45 -4.39 -11.40
CA ARG A 91 10.55 -3.46 -12.07
C ARG A 91 10.17 -3.94 -13.47
N GLN A 92 11.15 -4.31 -14.28
CA GLN A 92 10.90 -4.74 -15.66
C GLN A 92 10.04 -6.01 -15.68
N ASP A 93 10.36 -7.01 -14.86
CA ASP A 93 9.60 -8.25 -14.77
C ASP A 93 8.13 -7.98 -14.38
N PHE A 94 7.90 -7.11 -13.40
CA PHE A 94 6.55 -6.70 -13.00
C PHE A 94 5.79 -5.97 -14.11
N GLU A 95 6.44 -5.03 -14.80
CA GLU A 95 5.82 -4.27 -15.90
C GLU A 95 5.45 -5.21 -17.08
N ASP A 96 6.30 -6.18 -17.39
CA ASP A 96 6.07 -7.16 -18.46
C ASP A 96 4.94 -8.13 -18.11
N GLU A 97 4.92 -8.67 -16.88
CA GLU A 97 3.84 -9.55 -16.41
C GLU A 97 2.50 -8.80 -16.34
N TYR A 98 2.52 -7.55 -15.87
CA TYR A 98 1.32 -6.73 -15.80
C TYR A 98 0.77 -6.45 -17.22
N ALA A 99 1.61 -6.08 -18.18
CA ALA A 99 1.21 -5.86 -19.56
C ALA A 99 0.67 -7.14 -20.24
N ALA A 100 1.16 -8.32 -19.85
CA ALA A 100 0.69 -9.61 -20.34
C ALA A 100 -0.66 -10.03 -19.73
N SER A 101 -1.11 -9.40 -18.64
CA SER A 101 -2.32 -9.79 -17.91
C SER A 101 -3.65 -9.34 -18.55
N GLY A 102 -3.61 -8.39 -19.50
CA GLY A 102 -4.76 -7.92 -20.29
C GLY A 102 -5.04 -6.43 -20.17
#